data_AF-A0A661VGR4-F1
#
_entry.id   AF-A0A661VGR4-F1
#
_cell.length_a   1.000
_cell.length_b   1.000
_cell.length_c   1.000
_cell.angle_alpha   90.00
_cell.angle_beta   90.00
_cell.angle_gamma   90.00
#
_symmetry.space_group_name_H-M   'P 1'
#
loop_
_entity.id
_entity.type
_entity.pdbx_description
1 polymer ?
#
loop_
_entity_poly.entity_id
_entity_poly.type
_entity_poly.pdbx_seq_one_letter_code
_entity_poly.pdbx_strand_id
1 'polypeptide(L)'
;MGEKKDKSKKTTALKADEIGSINRKFDADSVQRKEFGRSSWMALIVPAVGTFAVLSSLVLNIVRTYKKHGWPEDTFRNRDLVIVAIPALLIGFATLEAMEILDPDHVGDV
;
A
#
# COMPACT_ATOMS: atom_id res chain seq x y z
N MET A 1 -24.85 -63.04 -13.47
CA MET A 1 -24.07 -61.89 -13.98
C MET A 1 -24.79 -60.61 -13.60
N GLY A 2 -24.09 -59.65 -12.99
CA GLY A 2 -24.36 -58.23 -13.18
C GLY A 2 -25.14 -57.48 -12.11
N GLU A 3 -24.45 -57.01 -11.05
CA GLU A 3 -24.83 -55.81 -10.29
C GLU A 3 -23.58 -55.10 -9.74
N LYS A 4 -22.89 -54.33 -10.58
CA LYS A 4 -21.79 -53.42 -10.17
C LYS A 4 -21.84 -52.06 -10.93
N LYS A 5 -23.01 -51.60 -11.37
CA LYS A 5 -23.12 -50.35 -12.16
C LYS A 5 -23.41 -49.07 -11.34
N ASP A 6 -23.97 -49.18 -10.13
CA ASP A 6 -24.45 -47.98 -9.41
C ASP A 6 -23.40 -47.27 -8.54
N LYS A 7 -22.50 -48.00 -7.89
CA LYS A 7 -21.52 -47.37 -6.99
C LYS A 7 -20.52 -46.46 -7.73
N SER A 8 -20.11 -46.84 -8.96
CA SER A 8 -19.13 -46.06 -9.72
C SER A 8 -19.66 -44.70 -10.17
N LYS A 9 -20.95 -44.58 -10.55
CA LYS A 9 -21.55 -43.30 -10.97
C LYS A 9 -21.72 -42.34 -9.80
N LYS A 10 -22.11 -42.85 -8.62
CA LYS A 10 -22.26 -42.05 -7.40
C LYS A 10 -20.93 -41.47 -6.92
N THR A 11 -19.84 -42.24 -6.98
CA THR A 11 -18.51 -41.78 -6.57
C THR A 11 -17.91 -40.72 -7.50
N THR A 12 -18.17 -40.79 -8.82
CA THR A 12 -17.68 -39.78 -9.77
C THR A 12 -18.47 -38.46 -9.66
N ALA A 13 -19.78 -38.52 -9.39
CA ALA A 13 -20.60 -37.34 -9.16
C ALA A 13 -20.25 -36.61 -7.84
N LEU A 14 -19.96 -37.38 -6.77
CA LEU A 14 -19.48 -36.82 -5.50
C LEU A 14 -18.12 -36.14 -5.64
N LYS A 15 -17.19 -36.75 -6.40
CA LYS A 15 -15.88 -36.13 -6.68
C LYS A 15 -16.00 -34.86 -7.54
N ALA A 16 -16.91 -34.83 -8.51
CA ALA A 16 -17.13 -33.64 -9.34
C ALA A 16 -17.71 -32.47 -8.54
N ASP A 17 -18.62 -32.76 -7.60
CA ASP A 17 -19.21 -31.75 -6.70
C ASP A 17 -18.19 -31.25 -5.66
N GLU A 18 -17.37 -32.14 -5.10
CA GLU A 18 -16.24 -31.76 -4.24
C GLU A 18 -15.24 -30.87 -4.97
N ILE A 19 -14.81 -31.24 -6.18
CA ILE A 19 -13.90 -30.43 -7.00
C ILE A 19 -14.51 -29.05 -7.33
N GLY A 20 -15.81 -29.00 -7.68
CA GLY A 20 -16.51 -27.75 -7.92
C GLY A 20 -16.61 -26.87 -6.68
N SER A 21 -16.83 -27.47 -5.52
CA SER A 21 -16.88 -26.76 -4.23
C SER A 21 -15.51 -26.23 -3.80
N ILE A 22 -14.44 -26.97 -4.09
CA ILE A 22 -13.06 -26.59 -3.82
C ILE A 22 -12.65 -25.42 -4.72
N ASN A 23 -12.94 -25.48 -6.02
CA ASN A 23 -12.63 -24.40 -6.95
C ASN A 23 -13.37 -23.11 -6.58
N ARG A 24 -14.65 -23.20 -6.17
CA ARG A 24 -15.41 -22.04 -5.68
C ARG A 24 -14.81 -21.43 -4.40
N LYS A 25 -14.26 -22.25 -3.50
CA LYS A 25 -13.55 -21.75 -2.31
C LYS A 25 -12.25 -21.05 -2.69
N PHE A 26 -11.46 -21.63 -3.58
CA PHE A 26 -10.24 -20.99 -4.09
C PHE A 26 -10.52 -19.69 -4.85
N ASP A 27 -11.58 -19.65 -5.66
CA ASP A 27 -12.02 -18.44 -6.34
C ASP A 27 -12.45 -17.38 -5.32
N ALA A 28 -13.24 -17.76 -4.31
CA ALA A 28 -13.66 -16.86 -3.23
C ALA A 28 -12.47 -16.33 -2.41
N ASP A 29 -11.49 -17.18 -2.11
CA ASP A 29 -10.26 -16.80 -1.41
C ASP A 29 -9.39 -15.87 -2.27
N SER A 30 -9.33 -16.10 -3.59
CA SER A 30 -8.60 -15.24 -4.51
C SER A 30 -9.23 -13.85 -4.62
N VAL A 31 -10.56 -13.76 -4.62
CA VAL A 31 -11.32 -12.50 -4.62
C VAL A 31 -11.12 -11.77 -3.29
N GLN A 32 -11.18 -12.48 -2.16
CA GLN A 32 -10.90 -11.89 -0.84
C GLN A 32 -9.48 -11.35 -0.74
N ARG A 33 -8.48 -12.07 -1.23
CA ARG A 33 -7.08 -11.60 -1.25
C ARG A 33 -6.89 -10.38 -2.14
N LYS A 34 -7.53 -10.33 -3.32
CA LYS A 34 -7.49 -9.15 -4.21
C LYS A 34 -8.12 -7.93 -3.55
N GLU A 35 -9.25 -8.12 -2.87
CA GLU A 35 -9.96 -7.04 -2.20
C GLU A 35 -9.19 -6.53 -0.97
N PHE A 36 -8.57 -7.43 -0.21
CA PHE A 36 -7.68 -7.08 0.91
C PHE A 36 -6.43 -6.34 0.42
N GLY A 37 -5.83 -6.78 -0.68
CA GLY A 37 -4.72 -6.09 -1.32
C GLY A 37 -5.10 -4.68 -1.76
N ARG A 38 -6.24 -4.53 -2.45
CA ARG A 38 -6.77 -3.21 -2.86
C ARG A 38 -7.03 -2.30 -1.67
N SER A 39 -7.63 -2.82 -0.61
CA SER A 39 -7.88 -2.07 0.63
C SER A 39 -6.58 -1.58 1.26
N SER A 40 -5.55 -2.44 1.32
CA SER A 40 -4.22 -2.09 1.85
C SER A 40 -3.54 -0.99 1.03
N TRP A 41 -3.58 -1.07 -0.30
CA TRP A 41 -3.04 -0.02 -1.17
C TRP A 41 -3.83 1.29 -1.06
N MET A 42 -5.16 1.21 -0.97
CA MET A 42 -6.01 2.40 -0.77
C MET A 42 -5.76 3.06 0.58
N ALA A 43 -5.49 2.28 1.63
CA ALA A 43 -5.14 2.81 2.94
C ALA A 43 -3.84 3.63 2.92
N LEU A 44 -2.92 3.36 1.97
CA LEU A 44 -1.71 4.15 1.76
C LEU A 44 -1.97 5.41 0.93
N ILE A 45 -2.80 5.30 -0.12
CA ILE A 45 -3.06 6.41 -1.06
C ILE A 45 -3.93 7.50 -0.43
N VAL A 46 -4.96 7.15 0.33
CA VAL A 46 -5.92 8.13 0.88
C VAL A 46 -5.22 9.19 1.76
N PRO A 47 -4.35 8.81 2.72
CA PRO A 47 -3.55 9.79 3.47
C PRO A 47 -2.58 10.58 2.58
N ALA A 48 -1.93 9.92 1.61
CA ALA A 48 -0.98 10.57 0.71
C ALA A 48 -1.64 11.71 -0.09
N VAL A 49 -2.84 11.48 -0.65
CA VAL A 49 -3.60 12.52 -1.36
C VAL A 49 -4.00 13.67 -0.42
N GLY A 50 -4.36 13.37 0.82
CA GLY A 50 -4.65 14.39 1.84
C GLY A 50 -3.44 15.29 2.13
N THR A 51 -2.27 14.68 2.36
CA THR A 51 -1.02 15.45 2.59
C THR A 51 -0.63 16.29 1.37
N PHE A 52 -0.85 15.77 0.16
CA PHE A 52 -0.59 16.50 -1.08
C PHE A 52 -1.52 17.72 -1.25
N ALA A 53 -2.80 17.59 -0.87
CA ALA A 53 -3.74 18.71 -0.89
C ALA A 53 -3.31 19.82 0.08
N VAL A 54 -2.89 19.45 1.30
CA VAL A 54 -2.36 20.41 2.30
C VAL A 54 -1.09 21.09 1.79
N LEU A 55 -0.15 20.32 1.25
CA LEU A 55 1.09 20.85 0.68
C LEU A 55 0.82 21.82 -0.47
N SER A 56 -0.11 21.47 -1.37
CA SER A 56 -0.53 22.32 -2.48
C SER A 56 -1.11 23.66 -1.99
N SER A 57 -1.95 23.62 -0.95
CA SER A 57 -2.47 24.83 -0.30
C SER A 57 -1.36 25.69 0.29
N LEU A 58 -0.37 25.06 0.92
CA LEU A 58 0.79 25.73 1.50
C LEU A 58 1.63 26.43 0.41
N VAL A 59 1.90 25.77 -0.71
CA VAL A 59 2.60 26.36 -1.86
C VAL A 59 1.84 27.58 -2.40
N LEU A 60 0.52 27.49 -2.59
CA LEU A 60 -0.28 28.62 -3.05
C LEU A 60 -0.22 29.81 -2.06
N ASN A 61 -0.21 29.53 -0.76
CA ASN A 61 -0.05 30.56 0.25
C ASN A 61 1.35 31.19 0.23
N ILE A 62 2.41 30.39 0.03
CA ILE A 62 3.76 30.92 -0.17
C ILE A 62 3.79 31.87 -1.37
N VAL A 63 3.25 31.46 -2.52
CA VAL A 63 3.22 32.30 -3.74
C VAL A 63 2.45 33.60 -3.51
N ARG A 64 1.30 33.54 -2.82
CA ARG A 64 0.51 34.73 -2.46
C ARG A 64 1.26 35.67 -1.53
N THR A 65 1.93 35.12 -0.52
CA THR A 65 2.73 35.90 0.44
C THR A 65 3.93 36.53 -0.24
N TYR A 66 4.63 35.77 -1.10
CA TYR A 66 5.75 36.27 -1.89
C TYR A 66 5.33 37.44 -2.78
N LYS A 67 4.18 37.34 -3.46
CA LYS A 67 3.64 38.43 -4.28
C LYS A 67 3.29 39.68 -3.46
N LYS A 68 2.88 39.52 -2.19
CA LYS A 68 2.45 40.64 -1.33
C LYS A 68 3.60 41.29 -0.55
N HIS A 69 4.57 40.50 -0.09
CA HIS A 69 5.57 40.91 0.89
C HIS A 69 7.01 40.70 0.40
N GLY A 70 7.22 40.16 -0.80
CA GLY A 70 8.55 39.89 -1.35
C GLY A 70 9.21 38.64 -0.76
N TRP A 71 10.52 38.51 -0.99
CA TRP A 71 11.32 37.41 -0.44
C TRP A 71 11.46 37.58 1.08
N PRO A 72 11.33 36.49 1.87
CA PRO A 72 11.55 36.52 3.31
C PRO A 72 13.05 36.65 3.68
N GLU A 73 13.70 37.74 3.27
CA GLU A 73 15.15 37.99 3.44
C GLU A 73 15.60 37.99 4.90
N ASP A 74 14.73 38.37 5.85
CA ASP A 74 15.08 38.52 7.27
C ASP A 74 14.15 37.73 8.22
N THR A 75 13.31 36.86 7.66
CA THR A 75 12.29 36.11 8.42
C THR A 75 12.82 34.79 8.98
N PHE A 76 13.84 34.20 8.33
CA PHE A 76 14.39 32.92 8.75
C PHE A 76 15.52 33.11 9.76
N ARG A 77 15.21 32.89 11.04
CA ARG A 77 16.24 32.79 12.08
C ARG A 77 16.84 31.38 12.07
N ASN A 78 18.02 31.21 12.67
CA ASN A 78 18.67 29.90 12.83
C ASN A 78 17.74 28.83 13.44
N ARG A 79 16.79 29.23 14.28
CA ARG A 79 15.77 28.34 14.84
C ARG A 79 14.80 27.79 13.80
N ASP A 80 14.42 28.60 12.81
CA ASP A 80 13.47 28.21 11.76
C ASP A 80 14.12 27.20 10.80
N LEU A 81 15.45 27.29 10.61
CA LEU A 81 16.23 26.29 9.91
C LEU A 81 16.14 24.90 10.56
N VAL A 82 16.22 24.83 11.89
CA VAL A 82 16.09 23.55 12.63
C VAL A 82 14.70 22.94 12.44
N ILE A 83 13.66 23.78 12.46
CA ILE A 83 12.27 23.33 12.28
C ILE A 83 12.06 22.72 10.89
N VAL A 84 12.67 23.31 9.85
CA VAL A 84 12.60 22.78 8.47
C VAL A 84 13.47 21.53 8.28
N ALA A 85 14.59 21.44 8.99
CA ALA A 85 15.50 20.30 8.89
C ALA A 85 14.91 18.99 9.45
N ILE A 86 14.08 19.06 10.50
CA ILE A 86 13.53 17.86 11.16
C ILE A 86 12.71 16.99 10.18
N PRO A 87 11.70 17.51 9.46
CA PRO A 87 10.97 16.71 8.48
C PRO A 87 11.87 16.14 7.37
N ALA A 88 12.87 16.89 6.91
CA ALA A 88 13.80 16.44 5.87
C ALA A 88 14.65 15.24 6.34
N LEU A 89 15.12 15.27 7.58
CA LEU A 89 15.87 14.16 8.19
C LEU A 89 15.00 12.91 8.34
N LEU A 90 13.73 13.07 8.77
CA LEU A 90 12.80 11.95 8.89
C LEU A 90 12.54 11.26 7.54
N ILE A 91 12.37 12.05 6.47
CA ILE A 91 12.24 11.52 5.10
C ILE A 91 13.51 10.77 4.69
N GLY A 92 14.68 11.32 4.98
CA GLY A 92 15.96 10.67 4.69
C GLY A 92 16.09 9.32 5.41
N PHE A 93 15.81 9.28 6.72
CA PHE A 93 15.85 8.05 7.51
C PHE A 93 14.87 6.99 6.97
N ALA A 94 13.61 7.38 6.72
CA ALA A 94 12.61 6.47 6.17
C ALA A 94 12.98 5.95 4.77
N THR A 95 13.65 6.76 3.96
CA THR A 95 14.12 6.33 2.63
C THR A 95 15.25 5.31 2.74
N LEU A 96 16.18 5.51 3.68
CA LEU A 96 17.25 4.54 3.93
C LEU A 96 16.68 3.21 4.45
N GLU A 97 15.76 3.26 5.42
CA GLU A 97 15.07 2.06 5.93
C GLU A 97 14.29 1.35 4.81
N ALA A 98 13.59 2.10 3.95
CA ALA A 98 12.89 1.52 2.81
C ALA A 98 13.85 0.87 1.81
N MET A 99 15.02 1.47 1.54
CA MET A 99 16.05 0.89 0.69
C MET A 99 16.61 -0.40 1.27
N GLU A 100 16.83 -0.46 2.59
CA GLU A 100 17.26 -1.67 3.29
C GLU A 100 16.22 -2.79 3.18
N ILE A 101 14.93 -2.48 3.33
CA ILE A 101 13.83 -3.45 3.17
C ILE A 101 13.74 -3.97 1.72
N LEU A 102 14.10 -3.15 0.74
CA LEU A 102 14.04 -3.46 -0.69
C LEU A 102 15.31 -4.17 -1.20
N ASP A 103 16.38 -4.26 -0.39
CA ASP A 103 17.64 -4.87 -0.77
C ASP A 103 17.49 -6.41 -0.88
N PRO A 104 17.66 -7.00 -2.08
CA PRO A 104 17.49 -8.44 -2.28
C PRO A 104 18.53 -9.29 -1.55
N ASP A 105 19.66 -8.71 -1.13
CA ASP A 105 20.75 -9.44 -0.46
C ASP A 105 20.49 -9.68 1.06
N HIS A 106 19.42 -9.11 1.63
CA HIS A 106 19.04 -9.29 3.03
C HIS A 106 18.39 -10.67 3.34
N VAL A 107 18.24 -11.54 2.34
CA VAL A 107 17.65 -12.90 2.47
C VAL A 107 18.73 -13.98 2.71
N GLY A 108 20.01 -13.60 2.84
CA GLY A 108 21.14 -14.53 2.95
C GLY A 108 21.48 -15.07 4.34
N ASP A 109 21.03 -14.42 5.42
CA ASP A 109 21.48 -14.75 6.80
C ASP A 109 20.29 -14.89 7.77
N VAL A 110 19.44 -15.90 7.58
CA VAL A 110 18.68 -16.58 8.66
C VAL A 110 18.32 -18.02 8.28
#